data_AF-A0A974ZLS2-F1
#
_entry.id   AF-A0A974ZLS2-F1
#
_cell.length_a   1.000
_cell.length_b   1.000
_cell.length_c   1.000
_cell.angle_alpha   90.00
_cell.angle_beta   90.00
_cell.angle_gamma   90.00
#
_symmetry.space_group_name_H-M   'P 1'
#
loop_
_entity.id
_entity.type
_entity.pdbx_description
1 polymer ?
#
loop_
_entity_poly.entity_id
_entity_poly.type
_entity_poly.pdbx_seq_one_letter_code
_entity_poly.pdbx_strand_id
1 'polypeptide(L)'
;MKRFSAKEEKKRIVSAVLDVSAPTALDNKLNYLHTDGQGINGQLALGIHKWLSSSRVDQYFRIFSGHTQVNTGDLRSLPFPSKSQLLRLADAEDSLVDSAVEDLFSYSDQSKKAA
;
A
#
# COMPACT_ATOMS: atom_id res chain seq x y z
N MET A 1 -22.76 -1.76 -2.59
CA MET A 1 -22.46 -0.33 -2.75
C MET A 1 -22.33 0.30 -1.37
N LYS A 2 -21.15 0.80 -0.98
CA LYS A 2 -21.03 1.69 0.20
C LYS A 2 -21.18 3.14 -0.26
N ARG A 3 -21.98 3.94 0.47
CA ARG A 3 -22.27 5.35 0.15
C ARG A 3 -21.34 6.35 0.86
N PHE A 4 -20.28 5.87 1.50
CA PHE A 4 -19.32 6.73 2.20
C PHE A 4 -18.20 7.16 1.26
N SER A 5 -17.84 8.44 1.33
CA SER A 5 -16.66 8.93 0.62
C SER A 5 -15.41 8.45 1.37
N ALA A 6 -14.29 8.21 0.67
CA ALA A 6 -13.03 7.86 1.30
C ALA A 6 -12.52 8.90 2.33
N LYS A 7 -13.11 10.11 2.38
CA LYS A 7 -12.87 11.11 3.45
C LYS A 7 -13.37 10.65 4.82
N GLU A 8 -14.48 9.93 4.84
CA GLU A 8 -15.20 9.49 6.04
C GLU A 8 -14.82 8.07 6.45
N GLU A 9 -14.02 7.36 5.64
CA GLU A 9 -13.55 6.02 5.97
C GLU A 9 -12.43 6.03 7.01
N LYS A 10 -12.41 4.98 7.85
CA LYS A 10 -11.40 4.77 8.89
C LYS A 10 -9.98 4.70 8.31
N LYS A 11 -9.85 4.24 7.06
CA LYS A 11 -8.63 4.31 6.25
C LYS A 11 -9.00 4.84 4.85
N ARG A 12 -8.24 5.79 4.31
CA ARG A 12 -8.43 6.36 2.96
C ARG A 12 -7.96 5.41 1.86
N ILE A 13 -6.97 4.58 2.17
CA ILE A 13 -6.49 3.53 1.27
C ILE A 13 -7.01 2.19 1.81
N VAL A 14 -7.81 1.52 0.98
CA VAL A 14 -8.22 0.13 1.20
C VAL A 14 -7.59 -0.68 0.09
N SER A 15 -6.69 -1.59 0.46
CA SER A 15 -5.99 -2.48 -0.46
C SER A 15 -6.49 -3.92 -0.27
N ALA A 16 -6.46 -4.72 -1.33
CA ALA A 16 -6.75 -6.14 -1.29
C ALA A 16 -5.84 -6.88 -2.29
N VAL A 17 -5.52 -8.14 -2.00
CA VAL A 17 -4.85 -9.02 -2.94
C VAL A 17 -5.91 -9.73 -3.77
N LEU A 18 -5.79 -9.62 -5.09
CA LEU A 18 -6.66 -10.32 -6.03
C LEU A 18 -5.92 -11.53 -6.60
N ASP A 19 -6.40 -12.73 -6.28
CA ASP A 19 -5.92 -14.00 -6.83
C ASP A 19 -7.02 -14.59 -7.73
N VAL A 20 -6.78 -14.57 -9.04
CA VAL A 20 -7.74 -15.02 -10.05
C VAL A 20 -7.05 -15.90 -11.08
N SER A 21 -7.69 -17.01 -11.44
CA SER A 21 -7.19 -17.98 -12.42
C SER A 21 -7.75 -17.78 -13.83
N ALA A 22 -8.66 -16.83 -14.01
CA ALA A 22 -9.37 -16.58 -15.26
C ALA A 22 -9.44 -15.07 -15.59
N PRO A 23 -9.64 -14.70 -16.87
CA PRO A 23 -9.84 -13.32 -17.27
C PRO A 23 -10.95 -12.66 -16.45
N THR A 24 -10.60 -11.59 -15.73
CA THR A 24 -11.49 -10.89 -14.80
C THR A 24 -11.57 -9.43 -15.21
N ALA A 25 -12.79 -8.92 -15.38
CA ALA A 25 -13.02 -7.50 -15.61
C ALA A 25 -12.97 -6.75 -14.27
N LEU A 26 -12.13 -5.72 -14.19
CA LEU A 26 -12.05 -4.82 -13.04
C LEU A 26 -12.87 -3.55 -13.30
N ASP A 27 -13.46 -3.01 -12.24
CA ASP A 27 -14.12 -1.71 -12.30
C ASP A 27 -13.08 -0.62 -12.60
N ASN A 28 -13.41 0.33 -13.48
CA ASN A 28 -12.50 1.40 -13.90
C ASN A 28 -12.17 2.41 -12.79
N LYS A 29 -12.86 2.32 -11.64
CA LYS A 29 -12.62 3.14 -10.45
C LYS A 29 -11.62 2.50 -9.49
N LEU A 30 -11.09 1.31 -9.79
CA LEU A 30 -10.05 0.65 -9.00
C LEU A 30 -8.66 1.01 -9.52
N ASN A 31 -7.74 1.26 -8.58
CA ASN A 31 -6.32 1.21 -8.89
C ASN A 31 -5.84 -0.24 -8.71
N TYR A 32 -5.14 -0.78 -9.70
CA TYR A 32 -4.52 -2.10 -9.63
C TYR A 32 -3.01 -1.99 -9.88
N LEU A 33 -2.24 -2.79 -9.15
CA LEU A 33 -0.79 -2.85 -9.28
C LEU A 33 -0.41 -4.08 -10.11
N HIS A 34 0.50 -3.89 -11.05
CA HIS A 34 0.91 -4.91 -12.01
C HIS A 34 2.38 -4.73 -12.41
N THR A 35 2.97 -5.74 -13.02
CA THR A 35 4.27 -5.66 -13.73
C THR A 35 3.99 -5.82 -15.22
N ASP A 36 4.09 -4.74 -16.00
CA ASP A 36 3.88 -4.77 -17.47
C ASP A 36 2.58 -5.44 -17.93
N GLY A 37 1.45 -5.09 -17.29
CA GLY A 37 0.14 -5.69 -17.51
C GLY A 37 -0.05 -7.08 -16.90
N GLN A 38 1.00 -7.69 -16.34
CA GLN A 38 0.96 -8.99 -15.69
C GLN A 38 0.79 -8.87 -14.17
N GLY A 39 0.26 -9.93 -13.56
CA GLY A 39 0.17 -10.06 -12.11
C GLY A 39 1.54 -9.92 -11.43
N ILE A 40 1.52 -9.58 -10.15
CA ILE A 40 2.71 -9.52 -9.31
C ILE A 40 2.84 -10.82 -8.51
N ASN A 41 4.08 -11.17 -8.12
CA ASN A 41 4.32 -12.32 -7.24
C ASN A 41 3.48 -12.21 -5.95
N GLY A 42 2.85 -13.31 -5.51
CA GLY A 42 1.91 -13.30 -4.38
C GLY A 42 2.50 -12.80 -3.06
N GLN A 43 3.74 -13.16 -2.74
CA GLN A 43 4.40 -12.67 -1.52
C GLN A 43 4.66 -11.15 -1.62
N LEU A 44 5.07 -10.66 -2.79
CA LEU A 44 5.22 -9.23 -3.03
C LEU A 44 3.86 -8.51 -2.94
N ALA A 45 2.80 -9.09 -3.49
CA ALA A 45 1.43 -8.57 -3.41
C ALA A 45 0.97 -8.42 -1.95
N LEU A 46 1.24 -9.44 -1.12
CA LEU A 46 0.93 -9.42 0.30
C LEU A 46 1.72 -8.33 1.05
N GLY A 47 3.02 -8.20 0.77
CA GLY A 47 3.85 -7.15 1.35
C GLY A 47 3.36 -5.74 1.00
N ILE A 48 2.99 -5.52 -0.26
CA ILE A 48 2.40 -4.26 -0.73
C ILE A 48 1.05 -4.01 -0.06
N HIS A 49 0.19 -5.03 0.04
CA HIS A 49 -1.09 -4.94 0.71
C HIS A 49 -0.95 -4.52 2.17
N LYS A 50 -0.04 -5.15 2.91
CA LYS A 50 0.26 -4.82 4.32
C LYS A 50 0.77 -3.39 4.46
N TRP A 51 1.70 -2.98 3.61
CA TRP A 51 2.21 -1.61 3.61
C TRP A 51 1.12 -0.57 3.32
N LEU A 52 0.36 -0.72 2.23
CA LEU A 52 -0.73 0.21 1.86
C LEU A 52 -1.84 0.27 2.91
N SER A 53 -2.08 -0.84 3.61
CA SER A 53 -3.10 -0.95 4.64
C SER A 53 -2.61 -0.46 6.01
N SER A 54 -1.35 -0.06 6.17
CA SER A 54 -0.80 0.38 7.46
C SER A 54 -1.28 1.77 7.90
N SER A 55 -1.29 2.00 9.20
CA SER A 55 -1.69 3.27 9.80
C SER A 55 -0.76 4.43 9.41
N ARG A 56 0.54 4.17 9.26
CA ARG A 56 1.53 5.19 8.85
C ARG A 56 1.28 5.70 7.42
N VAL A 57 1.01 4.78 6.49
CA VAL A 57 0.70 5.15 5.11
C VAL A 57 -0.62 5.90 5.04
N ASP A 58 -1.64 5.47 5.80
CA ASP A 58 -2.92 6.18 5.89
C ASP A 58 -2.75 7.62 6.41
N GLN A 59 -1.96 7.81 7.48
CA GLN A 59 -1.67 9.15 8.03
C GLN A 59 -0.93 10.03 7.02
N TYR A 60 0.10 9.50 6.37
CA TYR A 60 0.83 10.24 5.32
C TYR A 60 -0.11 10.64 4.19
N PHE A 61 -0.94 9.71 3.72
CA PHE A 61 -1.89 9.96 2.67
C PHE A 61 -2.91 11.03 3.07
N ARG A 62 -3.37 11.07 4.33
CA ARG A 62 -4.30 12.09 4.83
C ARG A 62 -3.72 13.51 4.81
N ILE A 63 -2.42 13.65 5.08
CA ILE A 63 -1.71 14.94 5.06
C ILE A 63 -1.47 15.40 3.62
N PHE A 64 -1.06 14.46 2.75
CA PHE A 64 -0.67 14.76 1.37
C PHE A 64 -1.87 14.95 0.43
N SER A 65 -2.94 14.17 0.60
CA SER A 65 -4.12 14.23 -0.27
C SER A 65 -5.09 15.33 0.14
N GLY A 66 -5.17 16.39 -0.68
CA GLY A 66 -6.21 17.43 -0.59
C GLY A 66 -7.59 16.98 -1.10
N HIS A 67 -7.67 15.78 -1.67
CA HIS A 67 -8.86 15.20 -2.28
C HIS A 67 -9.21 13.87 -1.61
N THR A 68 -10.41 13.39 -1.85
CA THR A 68 -10.93 12.16 -1.25
C THR A 68 -10.69 10.93 -2.13
N GLN A 69 -10.42 11.12 -3.42
CA GLN A 69 -10.16 10.02 -4.34
C GLN A 69 -8.69 9.65 -4.32
N VAL A 70 -8.39 8.36 -4.22
CA VAL A 70 -7.04 7.82 -4.40
C VAL A 70 -6.79 7.69 -5.89
N ASN A 71 -5.99 8.57 -6.48
CA ASN A 71 -5.62 8.48 -7.89
C ASN A 71 -4.29 7.73 -8.06
N THR A 72 -4.05 7.22 -9.28
CA THR A 72 -2.80 6.55 -9.63
C THR A 72 -1.58 7.47 -9.45
N GLY A 73 -1.74 8.77 -9.66
CA GLY A 73 -0.68 9.76 -9.40
C GLY A 73 -0.29 9.84 -7.93
N ASP A 74 -1.27 9.86 -7.02
CA ASP A 74 -1.02 9.94 -5.57
C ASP A 74 -0.34 8.66 -5.06
N LEU A 75 -0.72 7.49 -5.58
CA LEU A 75 -0.05 6.24 -5.22
C LEU A 75 1.41 6.20 -5.70
N ARG A 76 1.71 6.81 -6.85
CA ARG A 76 3.08 6.89 -7.40
C ARG A 76 3.97 7.87 -6.62
N SER A 77 3.39 8.87 -5.94
CA SER A 77 4.16 9.82 -5.14
C SER A 77 4.45 9.32 -3.72
N LEU A 78 3.86 8.19 -3.30
CA LEU A 78 4.17 7.60 -2.00
C LEU A 78 5.63 7.13 -1.93
N PRO A 79 6.34 7.36 -0.81
CA PRO A 79 7.64 6.75 -0.57
C PRO A 79 7.48 5.22 -0.50
N PHE A 80 7.79 4.54 -1.61
CA PHE A 80 7.58 3.10 -1.71
C PHE A 80 8.77 2.35 -1.10
N PRO A 81 8.54 1.37 -0.19
CA PRO A 81 9.61 0.53 0.32
C PRO A 81 10.26 -0.28 -0.81
N SER A 82 11.52 -0.64 -0.63
CA SER A 82 12.21 -1.54 -1.56
C SER A 82 11.55 -2.92 -1.59
N LYS A 83 11.77 -3.67 -2.68
CA LYS A 83 11.25 -5.04 -2.84
C LYS A 83 11.59 -5.95 -1.65
N SER A 84 12.81 -5.87 -1.13
CA SER A 84 13.23 -6.70 0.02
C SER A 84 12.51 -6.31 1.31
N GLN A 85 12.24 -5.02 1.52
CA GLN A 85 11.43 -4.55 2.67
C GLN A 85 9.98 -5.03 2.56
N LEU A 86 9.40 -5.01 1.37
CA LEU A 86 8.03 -5.50 1.13
C LEU A 86 7.93 -7.01 1.39
N LEU A 87 8.92 -7.79 0.95
CA LEU A 87 8.96 -9.22 1.25
C LEU A 87 9.04 -9.49 2.76
N ARG A 88 9.83 -8.71 3.51
CA ARG A 88 9.83 -8.81 4.98
C ARG A 88 8.49 -8.47 5.61
N LEU A 89 7.76 -7.47 5.09
CA LEU A 89 6.41 -7.17 5.56
C LEU A 89 5.43 -8.30 5.25
N ALA A 90 5.58 -8.97 4.12
CA ALA A 90 4.73 -10.10 3.76
C ALA A 90 4.75 -11.19 4.83
N ASP A 91 5.93 -11.43 5.42
CA ASP A 91 6.18 -12.45 6.45
C ASP A 91 5.78 -12.00 7.87
N ALA A 92 5.51 -10.72 8.09
CA ALA A 92 5.10 -10.21 9.40
C ALA A 92 3.66 -10.63 9.73
N GLU A 93 3.38 -11.00 10.97
CA GLU A 93 2.00 -11.27 11.41
C GLU A 93 1.10 -10.03 11.23
N ASP A 94 -0.17 -10.24 10.89
CA ASP A 94 -1.11 -9.14 10.58
C ASP A 94 -1.27 -8.17 11.77
N SER A 95 -1.22 -8.69 12.99
CA SER A 95 -1.29 -7.89 14.23
C SER A 95 -0.06 -7.00 14.46
N LEU A 96 1.05 -7.28 13.79
CA LEU A 96 2.32 -6.58 13.93
C LEU A 96 2.64 -5.66 12.73
N VAL A 97 1.75 -5.59 11.73
CA VAL A 97 1.99 -4.82 10.49
C VAL A 97 2.37 -3.38 10.77
N ASP A 98 1.64 -2.69 11.67
CA ASP A 98 1.94 -1.29 11.97
C ASP A 98 3.35 -1.14 12.59
N SER A 99 3.72 -1.99 13.55
CA SER A 99 5.07 -1.98 14.14
C SER A 99 6.15 -2.29 13.10
N ALA A 100 5.92 -3.32 12.27
CA ALA A 100 6.87 -3.72 11.24
C ALA A 100 7.09 -2.62 10.20
N VAL A 101 6.04 -1.84 9.87
CA VAL A 101 6.15 -0.69 8.98
C VAL A 101 6.93 0.44 9.66
N GLU A 102 6.69 0.74 10.95
CA GLU A 102 7.47 1.76 11.67
C GLU A 102 8.98 1.44 11.70
N ASP A 103 9.33 0.17 11.89
CA ASP A 103 10.72 -0.28 11.89
C ASP A 103 11.40 0.00 10.55
N LEU A 104 10.73 -0.25 9.42
CA LEU A 104 11.30 -0.02 8.10
C LEU A 104 11.74 1.43 7.84
N PHE A 105 11.00 2.39 8.38
CA PHE A 105 11.31 3.81 8.22
C PHE A 105 12.29 4.32 9.27
N SER A 106 12.40 3.65 10.42
CA SER A 106 13.41 3.98 11.43
C SER A 106 14.84 3.68 10.95
N TYR A 107 15.03 2.63 10.14
CA TYR A 107 16.33 2.28 9.54
C TYR A 107 16.73 3.18 8.36
N SER A 108 15.77 3.68 7.58
CA SER A 108 16.07 4.54 6.43
C SER A 108 16.50 5.95 6.83
N ASP A 109 16.03 6.44 7.98
CA ASP A 109 16.41 7.75 8.53
C ASP A 109 17.84 7.76 9.08
N GLN A 110 18.32 6.64 9.63
CA GLN A 110 19.72 6.49 10.07
C GLN A 110 20.70 6.45 8.90
N SER A 111 20.29 5.85 7.77
CA SER A 111 21.14 5.73 6.57
C SER A 111 21.36 7.06 5.85
N LYS A 112 20.46 8.04 6.03
CA LYS A 112 20.59 9.40 5.45
C LYS A 112 21.41 10.36 6.32
N LYS A 113 21.62 10.07 7.61
CA LYS A 113 22.46 10.89 8.51
C LYS A 113 23.95 10.56 8.45
N ALA A 114 24.33 9.47 7.78
CA ALA A 114 25.71 9.00 7.67
C ALA A 114 26.36 9.29 6.31
N ALA A 115 25.74 10.13 5.47
CA ALA A 115 26.24 10.54 4.15
C ALA A 115 26.43 12.06 4.07
#